data_AF-A0A4Y7PMR3-F1
#
_entry.id   AF-A0A4Y7PMR3-F1
#
_cell.length_a   1.000
_cell.length_b   1.000
_cell.length_c   1.000
_cell.angle_alpha   90.00
_cell.angle_beta   90.00
_cell.angle_gamma   90.00
#
_symmetry.space_group_name_H-M   'P 1'
#
loop_
_entity.id
_entity.type
_entity.pdbx_description
1 polymer ?
#
loop_
_entity_poly.entity_id
_entity_poly.type
_entity_poly.pdbx_seq_one_letter_code
_entity_poly.pdbx_strand_id
1 'polypeptide(L)'
;MDKSSYYANLYNTVRRLKKGLPVGTLETTSMCFNCEQRTKKPLRCSACKAVNYCGVPCQKQAWKRKDVEGGFERGHKEDCAGLKEFMKEAPEIRAVLFQFPWGKVESDGSLFIDFALAQRDLLGKGNKFGYWTQGDFTPSASRNSSSGDWGIALLSETHFTEKAGWKLPSDEIPTLAFENRQPLASPRSFEHNWKSYYEWRGLPLSSPAAVLLHWPLTIYRLLSILGLVPEEVPVNRKKLVLYYIGVEKELDLLPVFGELAILLPNTDVEMVMFGQRAYELVSKAKPLALASKEYVFEYQAPAEYGSGSLRIRLDKTAPYWDPTTLLPNKLRPDVILGLNAGISTYEQWRMVFAISRALDIPFAISEYSRQSLVDDEVNHRPMVLIGITNPVIREHVPREKLTEMLESLDKPCEKALNPFMQPGPKVSMATNLPMATNGFTCIITRGLSKSV
;
A
#
# COMPACT_ATOMS: atom_id res chain seq x y z
N MET A 1 3.65 -3.67 -31.95
CA MET A 1 3.38 -2.22 -32.08
C MET A 1 2.43 -1.84 -30.94
N ASP A 2 2.90 -2.02 -29.71
CA ASP A 2 2.07 -2.07 -28.49
C ASP A 2 2.72 -1.18 -27.41
N LYS A 3 2.61 0.13 -27.63
CA LYS A 3 2.64 1.08 -26.52
C LYS A 3 1.17 1.33 -26.26
N SER A 4 0.65 0.98 -25.08
CA SER A 4 -0.73 1.34 -24.74
C SER A 4 -0.94 2.80 -25.14
N SER A 5 -1.99 3.07 -25.91
CA SER A 5 -2.26 4.40 -26.49
C SER A 5 -2.21 5.49 -25.42
N TYR A 6 -2.53 5.14 -24.18
CA TYR A 6 -2.39 5.94 -22.97
C TYR A 6 -0.95 6.46 -22.71
N TYR A 7 0.04 5.59 -22.54
CA TYR A 7 1.41 6.03 -22.23
C TYR A 7 1.98 6.87 -23.37
N ALA A 8 1.72 6.46 -24.62
CA ALA A 8 2.16 7.21 -25.80
C ALA A 8 1.57 8.64 -25.83
N ASN A 9 0.29 8.78 -25.49
CA ASN A 9 -0.37 10.09 -25.38
C ASN A 9 0.28 10.97 -24.30
N LEU A 10 0.55 10.43 -23.11
CA LEU A 10 1.23 11.17 -22.05
C LEU A 10 2.64 11.63 -22.47
N TYR A 11 3.43 10.76 -23.10
CA TYR A 11 4.74 11.16 -23.61
C TYR A 11 4.66 12.23 -24.71
N ASN A 12 3.65 12.17 -25.59
CA ASN A 12 3.43 13.20 -26.60
C ASN A 12 3.08 14.55 -25.95
N THR A 13 2.22 14.53 -24.93
CA THR A 13 1.87 15.70 -24.10
C THR A 13 3.12 16.29 -23.43
N VAL A 14 3.96 15.47 -22.79
CA VAL A 14 5.23 15.90 -22.19
C VAL A 14 6.16 16.52 -23.23
N ARG A 15 6.31 15.92 -24.41
CA ARG A 15 7.17 16.46 -25.49
C ARG A 15 6.68 17.82 -25.98
N ARG A 16 5.37 18.03 -26.07
CA ARG A 16 4.80 19.34 -26.41
C ARG A 16 5.11 20.37 -25.34
N LEU A 17 4.91 20.01 -24.06
CA LEU A 17 5.24 20.89 -22.93
C LEU A 17 6.72 21.29 -22.93
N LYS A 18 7.63 20.33 -23.12
CA LYS A 18 9.09 20.59 -23.20
C LYS A 18 9.47 21.51 -24.38
N LYS A 19 8.63 21.60 -25.43
CA LYS A 19 8.80 22.51 -26.58
C LYS A 19 8.13 23.87 -26.38
N GLY A 20 7.61 24.18 -25.18
CA GLY A 20 6.88 25.41 -24.90
C GLY A 20 5.51 25.49 -25.60
N LEU A 21 5.02 24.39 -26.16
CA LEU A 21 3.71 24.37 -26.81
C LEU A 21 2.61 24.28 -25.76
N PRO A 22 1.48 25.00 -25.96
CA PRO A 22 0.34 24.88 -25.08
C PRO A 22 -0.14 23.43 -25.08
N VAL A 23 -0.33 22.91 -23.88
CA VAL A 23 -0.93 21.62 -23.61
C VAL A 23 -2.27 21.92 -22.95
N GLY A 24 -3.36 21.41 -23.53
CA GLY A 24 -4.68 21.54 -22.89
C GLY A 24 -4.66 20.83 -21.53
N THR A 25 -5.58 21.19 -20.64
CA THR A 25 -5.82 20.43 -19.41
C THR A 25 -6.00 18.96 -19.81
N LEU A 26 -5.28 18.05 -19.14
CA LEU A 26 -5.50 16.62 -19.29
C LEU A 26 -6.98 16.38 -18.92
N GLU A 27 -7.86 16.19 -19.92
CA GLU A 27 -9.30 16.11 -19.69
C GLU A 27 -9.60 14.97 -18.72
N THR A 28 -9.93 15.30 -17.47
CA THR A 28 -10.47 14.34 -16.52
C THR A 28 -11.92 14.09 -16.91
N THR A 29 -12.26 12.83 -17.17
CA THR A 29 -13.67 12.41 -17.26
C THR A 29 -14.07 11.90 -15.89
N SER A 30 -15.02 12.57 -15.25
CA SER A 30 -15.64 12.07 -14.03
C SER A 30 -16.67 11.00 -14.38
N MET A 31 -16.93 10.11 -13.44
CA MET A 31 -17.97 9.10 -13.51
C MET A 31 -19.13 9.52 -12.62
N CYS A 32 -20.36 9.34 -13.08
CA CYS A 32 -21.53 9.59 -12.26
C CYS A 32 -21.64 8.54 -11.14
N PHE A 33 -21.73 9.00 -9.89
CA PHE A 33 -21.91 8.14 -8.71
C PHE A 33 -23.18 7.27 -8.73
N ASN A 34 -24.18 7.60 -9.56
CA ASN A 34 -25.44 6.86 -9.62
C ASN A 34 -25.54 5.88 -10.80
N CYS A 35 -25.15 6.31 -12.01
CA CYS A 35 -25.33 5.52 -13.24
C CYS A 35 -24.02 5.08 -13.89
N GLU A 36 -22.89 5.42 -13.27
CA GLU A 36 -21.53 5.05 -13.69
C GLU A 36 -21.13 5.53 -15.10
N GLN A 37 -21.96 6.36 -15.73
CA GLN A 37 -21.65 6.97 -17.02
C GLN A 37 -20.62 8.10 -16.86
N ARG A 38 -19.71 8.20 -17.83
CA ARG A 38 -18.71 9.27 -17.89
C ARG A 38 -19.38 10.62 -18.19
N THR A 39 -18.89 11.68 -17.56
CA THR A 39 -19.31 13.06 -17.77
C THR A 39 -18.09 13.99 -17.75
N LYS A 40 -18.07 14.94 -18.70
CA LYS A 40 -17.09 16.03 -18.74
C LYS A 40 -17.49 17.23 -17.87
N LYS A 41 -18.75 17.30 -17.46
CA LYS A 41 -19.31 18.40 -16.66
C LYS A 41 -20.05 17.82 -15.46
N PRO A 42 -19.33 17.28 -14.46
CA PRO A 42 -19.95 16.69 -13.29
C PRO A 42 -20.69 17.73 -12.44
N LEU A 43 -21.93 17.42 -12.05
CA LEU A 43 -22.63 18.09 -10.97
C LEU A 43 -22.11 17.53 -9.64
N ARG A 44 -21.27 18.29 -8.95
CA ARG A 44 -20.74 17.92 -7.63
C ARG A 44 -21.78 18.19 -6.54
N CYS A 45 -21.94 17.27 -5.59
CA CYS A 45 -22.82 17.50 -4.44
C CYS A 45 -22.38 18.77 -3.69
N SER A 46 -23.31 19.69 -3.45
CA SER A 46 -23.03 20.96 -2.78
C SER A 46 -22.69 20.81 -1.30
N ALA A 47 -23.19 19.77 -0.63
CA ALA A 47 -23.01 19.54 0.80
C ALA A 47 -21.68 18.85 1.12
N CYS A 48 -21.45 17.64 0.60
CA CYS A 48 -20.25 16.87 0.91
C CYS A 48 -19.06 17.18 0.00
N LYS A 49 -19.27 17.73 -1.20
CA LYS A 49 -18.23 17.94 -2.25
C LYS A 49 -17.52 16.66 -2.75
N ALA A 50 -17.79 15.50 -2.16
CA ALA A 50 -17.16 14.23 -2.50
C ALA A 50 -17.71 13.61 -3.79
N VAL A 51 -19.02 13.46 -3.93
CA VAL A 51 -19.62 12.71 -5.06
C VAL A 51 -19.95 13.59 -6.25
N ASN A 52 -19.81 13.02 -7.45
CA ASN A 52 -20.09 13.65 -8.74
C ASN A 52 -21.28 12.98 -9.43
N TYR A 53 -22.16 13.76 -10.06
CA TYR A 53 -23.29 13.26 -10.85
C TYR A 53 -23.22 13.76 -12.30
N CYS A 54 -23.83 13.05 -13.25
CA CYS A 54 -24.01 13.60 -14.60
C CYS A 54 -25.07 14.72 -14.65
N GLY A 55 -25.95 14.80 -13.64
CA GLY A 55 -26.96 15.84 -13.52
C GLY A 55 -27.90 15.63 -12.32
N VAL A 56 -28.83 16.57 -12.15
CA VAL A 56 -29.82 16.57 -11.05
C VAL A 56 -30.68 15.29 -10.97
N PRO A 57 -31.11 14.66 -12.08
CA PRO A 57 -31.89 13.42 -12.00
C PRO A 57 -31.15 12.29 -11.28
N CYS A 58 -29.88 12.06 -11.63
CA CYS A 58 -29.04 11.06 -10.97
C CYS A 58 -28.75 11.41 -9.51
N GLN A 59 -28.60 12.70 -9.18
CA GLN A 59 -28.45 13.14 -7.79
C GLN A 59 -29.69 12.80 -6.96
N LYS A 60 -30.89 13.06 -7.48
CA LYS A 60 -32.15 12.74 -6.77
C LYS A 60 -32.34 11.23 -6.61
N GLN A 61 -32.00 10.45 -7.63
CA GLN A 61 -32.14 8.99 -7.60
C GLN A 61 -31.18 8.34 -6.60
N ALA A 62 -29.93 8.81 -6.52
CA ALA A 62 -28.96 8.31 -5.54
C ALA A 62 -29.21 8.81 -4.11
N TRP A 63 -30.12 9.78 -3.90
CA TRP A 63 -30.28 10.41 -2.60
C TRP A 63 -30.92 9.47 -1.57
N LYS A 64 -31.95 8.73 -1.96
CA LYS A 64 -32.70 7.83 -1.06
C LYS A 64 -32.20 6.40 -1.17
N ARG A 65 -32.52 5.59 -0.16
CA ARG A 65 -32.35 4.12 -0.21
C ARG A 65 -33.04 3.55 -1.44
N LYS A 66 -32.46 2.47 -1.96
CA LYS A 66 -33.06 1.69 -3.04
C LYS A 66 -33.30 0.27 -2.56
N ASP A 67 -34.48 -0.25 -2.86
CA ASP A 67 -34.81 -1.65 -2.62
C ASP A 67 -34.09 -2.47 -3.69
N VAL A 68 -33.30 -3.45 -3.26
CA VAL A 68 -32.56 -4.36 -4.15
C VAL A 68 -32.85 -5.80 -3.73
N GLU A 69 -32.64 -6.74 -4.64
CA GLU A 69 -32.81 -8.15 -4.31
C GLU A 69 -31.86 -8.53 -3.15
N GLY A 70 -32.43 -9.04 -2.05
CA GLY A 70 -31.67 -9.40 -0.85
C GLY A 70 -31.46 -8.27 0.18
N GLY A 71 -32.04 -7.07 -0.01
CA GLY A 71 -32.00 -6.03 1.02
C GLY A 71 -32.22 -4.60 0.51
N PHE A 72 -31.43 -3.65 1.03
CA PHE A 72 -31.49 -2.25 0.64
C PHE A 72 -30.09 -1.70 0.38
N GLU A 73 -29.94 -0.95 -0.71
CA GLU A 73 -28.74 -0.16 -0.98
C GLU A 73 -28.87 1.18 -0.24
N ARG A 74 -27.83 1.58 0.50
CA ARG A 74 -27.78 2.86 1.20
C ARG A 74 -27.85 4.01 0.20
N GLY A 75 -28.70 5.00 0.48
CA GLY A 75 -28.72 6.23 -0.31
C GLY A 75 -27.60 7.17 0.12
N HIS A 76 -27.12 8.01 -0.81
CA HIS A 76 -26.12 9.04 -0.51
C HIS A 76 -26.55 9.95 0.66
N LYS A 77 -27.85 10.14 0.94
CA LYS A 77 -28.31 10.91 2.09
C LYS A 77 -27.70 10.43 3.41
N GLU A 78 -27.51 9.13 3.58
CA GLU A 78 -26.95 8.53 4.81
C GLU A 78 -25.44 8.75 4.91
N ASP A 79 -24.73 8.68 3.77
CA ASP A 79 -23.28 8.80 3.75
C ASP A 79 -22.82 10.26 3.63
N CYS A 80 -23.67 11.18 3.16
CA CYS A 80 -23.30 12.56 2.81
C CYS A 80 -22.57 13.30 3.94
N ALA A 81 -23.03 13.13 5.18
CA ALA A 81 -22.39 13.75 6.34
C ALA A 81 -20.99 13.17 6.60
N GLY A 82 -20.84 11.84 6.59
CA GLY A 82 -19.54 11.18 6.75
C GLY A 82 -18.56 11.56 5.64
N LEU A 83 -19.03 11.56 4.39
CA LEU A 83 -18.23 12.00 3.24
C LEU A 83 -17.77 13.45 3.37
N LYS A 84 -18.61 14.34 3.91
CA LYS A 84 -18.24 15.74 4.19
C LYS A 84 -17.10 15.83 5.21
N GLU A 85 -17.13 14.98 6.24
CA GLU A 85 -16.08 14.93 7.25
C GLU A 85 -14.77 14.40 6.64
N PHE A 86 -14.82 13.34 5.82
CA PHE A 86 -13.63 12.80 5.15
C PHE A 86 -12.96 13.83 4.22
N MET A 87 -13.74 14.69 3.55
CA MET A 87 -13.19 15.76 2.73
C MET A 87 -12.32 16.77 3.48
N LYS A 88 -12.42 16.85 4.82
CA LYS A 88 -11.57 17.73 5.64
C LYS A 88 -10.10 17.32 5.61
N GLU A 89 -9.80 16.07 5.24
CA GLU A 89 -8.43 15.53 5.16
C GLU A 89 -7.72 15.93 3.85
N ALA A 90 -8.43 16.51 2.89
CA ALA A 90 -7.87 16.91 1.59
C ALA A 90 -6.62 17.81 1.70
N PRO A 91 -6.58 18.84 2.59
CA PRO A 91 -5.40 19.68 2.73
C PRO A 91 -4.17 18.91 3.21
N GLU A 92 -4.33 17.97 4.16
CA GLU A 92 -3.23 17.19 4.72
C GLU A 92 -2.65 16.20 3.69
N ILE A 93 -3.51 15.49 2.96
CA ILE A 93 -3.05 14.61 1.85
C ILE A 93 -2.34 15.43 0.76
N ARG A 94 -2.83 16.63 0.44
CA ARG A 94 -2.16 17.52 -0.53
C ARG A 94 -0.84 18.05 0.01
N ALA A 95 -0.74 18.35 1.29
CA ALA A 95 0.50 18.80 1.91
C ALA A 95 1.63 17.76 1.79
N VAL A 96 1.30 16.47 1.79
CA VAL A 96 2.27 15.40 1.48
C VAL A 96 2.86 15.56 0.08
N LEU A 97 2.01 15.77 -0.92
CA LEU A 97 2.45 15.98 -2.30
C LEU A 97 3.24 17.27 -2.48
N PHE A 98 2.79 18.37 -1.87
CA PHE A 98 3.38 19.70 -2.05
C PHE A 98 4.76 19.88 -1.41
N GLN A 99 5.25 18.89 -0.66
CA GLN A 99 6.66 18.80 -0.27
C GLN A 99 7.58 18.61 -1.49
N PHE A 100 7.06 18.06 -2.59
CA PHE A 100 7.84 17.71 -3.76
C PHE A 100 7.65 18.74 -4.89
N PRO A 101 8.73 19.28 -5.47
CA PRO A 101 8.64 20.26 -6.57
C PRO A 101 8.05 19.67 -7.86
N TRP A 102 8.09 18.34 -8.03
CA TRP A 102 7.41 17.63 -9.11
C TRP A 102 5.92 17.39 -8.84
N GLY A 103 5.46 17.64 -7.61
CA GLY A 103 4.08 17.49 -7.19
C GLY A 103 3.23 18.69 -7.61
N LYS A 104 2.53 18.57 -8.74
CA LYS A 104 1.67 19.63 -9.27
C LYS A 104 0.22 19.17 -9.41
N VAL A 105 -0.70 19.88 -8.77
CA VAL A 105 -2.14 19.63 -8.86
C VAL A 105 -2.74 20.53 -9.95
N GLU A 106 -3.57 19.96 -10.81
CA GLU A 106 -4.35 20.68 -11.82
C GLU A 106 -5.48 21.50 -11.19
N SER A 107 -6.06 22.44 -11.94
CA SER A 107 -7.11 23.34 -11.43
C SER A 107 -8.36 22.61 -10.92
N ASP A 108 -8.61 21.39 -11.38
CA ASP A 108 -9.73 20.55 -10.94
C ASP A 108 -9.43 19.77 -9.64
N GLY A 109 -8.21 19.87 -9.12
CA GLY A 109 -7.74 19.18 -7.92
C GLY A 109 -7.09 17.82 -8.18
N SER A 110 -6.94 17.40 -9.44
CA SER A 110 -6.28 16.14 -9.81
C SER A 110 -4.75 16.27 -9.85
N LEU A 111 -4.05 15.20 -9.47
CA LEU A 111 -2.62 15.03 -9.79
C LEU A 111 -2.51 13.85 -10.76
N PHE A 112 -1.74 14.05 -11.82
CA PHE A 112 -1.35 12.96 -12.71
C PHE A 112 0.07 12.52 -12.37
N ILE A 113 0.20 11.60 -11.41
CA ILE A 113 1.50 11.03 -11.04
C ILE A 113 2.19 10.42 -12.27
N ASP A 114 1.42 9.79 -13.15
CA ASP A 114 1.91 9.27 -14.44
C ASP A 114 2.55 10.35 -15.30
N PHE A 115 1.97 11.56 -15.31
CA PHE A 115 2.55 12.69 -16.05
C PHE A 115 3.90 13.10 -15.47
N ALA A 116 4.02 13.18 -14.14
CA ALA A 116 5.28 13.45 -13.47
C ALA A 116 6.35 12.38 -13.77
N LEU A 117 5.95 11.10 -13.77
CA LEU A 117 6.84 9.99 -14.15
C LEU A 117 7.24 10.05 -15.63
N ALA A 118 6.31 10.40 -16.53
CA ALA A 118 6.59 10.54 -17.96
C ALA A 118 7.54 11.72 -18.26
N GLN A 119 7.48 12.80 -17.49
CA GLN A 119 8.45 13.91 -17.60
C GLN A 119 9.90 13.46 -17.38
N ARG A 120 10.07 12.40 -16.59
CA ARG A 120 11.35 11.78 -16.22
C ARG A 120 11.66 10.47 -16.96
N ASP A 121 10.87 10.12 -17.97
CA ASP A 121 11.01 8.87 -18.74
C ASP A 121 10.91 7.58 -17.89
N LEU A 122 10.17 7.64 -16.78
CA LEU A 122 9.96 6.53 -15.84
C LEU A 122 8.63 5.81 -16.06
N LEU A 123 7.71 6.36 -16.85
CA LEU A 123 6.38 5.80 -17.05
C LEU A 123 6.36 4.71 -18.14
N GLY A 124 6.01 3.47 -17.78
CA GLY A 124 5.60 2.45 -18.74
C GLY A 124 5.74 1.02 -18.21
N LYS A 125 5.68 0.03 -19.10
CA LYS A 125 5.66 -1.41 -18.75
C LYS A 125 6.95 -2.15 -19.12
N GLY A 126 7.35 -3.09 -18.27
CA GLY A 126 8.42 -4.06 -18.47
C GLY A 126 9.79 -3.61 -17.97
N ASN A 127 10.76 -4.53 -18.02
CA ASN A 127 12.10 -4.39 -17.43
C ASN A 127 12.87 -3.12 -17.84
N LYS A 128 12.59 -2.55 -19.01
CA LYS A 128 13.19 -1.27 -19.45
C LYS A 128 12.82 -0.07 -18.57
N PHE A 129 11.84 -0.20 -17.69
CA PHE A 129 11.45 0.81 -16.70
C PHE A 129 11.89 0.45 -15.27
N GLY A 130 12.66 -0.65 -15.08
CA GLY A 130 13.15 -1.03 -13.75
C GLY A 130 12.01 -1.16 -12.74
N TYR A 131 12.18 -0.56 -11.56
CA TYR A 131 11.19 -0.54 -10.48
C TYR A 131 9.95 0.32 -10.78
N TRP A 132 9.95 1.07 -11.88
CA TRP A 132 8.83 1.94 -12.30
C TRP A 132 7.85 1.27 -13.24
N THR A 133 8.02 -0.03 -13.48
CA THR A 133 7.10 -0.79 -14.32
C THR A 133 5.66 -0.62 -13.82
N GLN A 134 4.75 -0.38 -14.76
CA GLN A 134 3.31 -0.22 -14.52
C GLN A 134 2.56 -1.47 -14.98
N GLY A 135 1.37 -1.65 -14.40
CA GLY A 135 0.47 -2.75 -14.71
C GLY A 135 -0.37 -2.45 -15.95
N ASP A 136 -1.17 -3.42 -16.35
CA ASP A 136 -2.12 -3.26 -17.44
C ASP A 136 -3.36 -2.51 -16.95
N PHE A 137 -3.38 -1.18 -17.12
CA PHE A 137 -4.61 -0.41 -16.98
C PHE A 137 -5.44 -0.55 -18.26
N THR A 138 -6.34 -1.52 -18.28
CA THR A 138 -7.47 -1.49 -19.22
C THR A 138 -8.69 -0.93 -18.50
N PRO A 139 -9.35 0.14 -19.00
CA PRO A 139 -10.56 0.71 -18.39
C PRO A 139 -11.75 -0.26 -18.31
N SER A 140 -11.64 -1.44 -18.93
CA SER A 140 -12.62 -2.53 -18.90
C SER A 140 -12.16 -3.75 -18.11
N ALA A 141 -11.07 -3.65 -17.34
CA ALA A 141 -10.61 -4.71 -16.47
C ALA A 141 -11.74 -5.04 -15.48
N SER A 142 -12.40 -6.17 -15.73
CA SER A 142 -13.41 -6.74 -14.88
C SER A 142 -12.82 -6.99 -13.49
N ARG A 143 -13.68 -7.23 -12.50
CA ARG A 143 -13.30 -7.71 -11.15
C ARG A 143 -12.45 -9.01 -11.15
N ASN A 144 -12.13 -9.56 -12.34
CA ASN A 144 -11.32 -10.74 -12.60
C ASN A 144 -10.06 -10.46 -13.45
N SER A 145 -9.60 -9.21 -13.61
CA SER A 145 -8.28 -8.97 -14.19
C SER A 145 -7.23 -9.49 -13.22
N SER A 146 -6.73 -10.70 -13.47
CA SER A 146 -5.65 -11.32 -12.71
C SER A 146 -4.49 -10.35 -12.64
N SER A 147 -4.07 -10.02 -11.42
CA SER A 147 -2.70 -9.63 -11.04
C SER A 147 -1.72 -9.75 -12.22
N GLY A 148 -1.47 -8.64 -12.91
CA GLY A 148 -0.75 -8.59 -14.19
C GLY A 148 0.66 -9.18 -14.14
N ASP A 149 1.52 -8.82 -15.08
CA ASP A 149 2.94 -9.26 -15.13
C ASP A 149 3.81 -8.81 -13.92
N TRP A 150 3.21 -8.49 -12.78
CA TRP A 150 3.90 -8.14 -11.54
C TRP A 150 4.87 -9.22 -11.10
N GLY A 151 6.05 -8.80 -10.65
CA GLY A 151 7.12 -9.68 -10.20
C GLY A 151 7.73 -10.54 -11.31
N ILE A 152 7.43 -10.29 -12.59
CA ILE A 152 8.01 -11.09 -13.70
C ILE A 152 9.54 -11.06 -13.71
N ALA A 153 10.14 -9.98 -13.19
CA ALA A 153 11.58 -9.88 -13.01
C ALA A 153 12.16 -11.00 -12.11
N LEU A 154 11.36 -11.55 -11.18
CA LEU A 154 11.75 -12.65 -10.30
C LEU A 154 11.90 -13.99 -11.02
N LEU A 155 11.45 -14.09 -12.28
CA LEU A 155 11.74 -15.25 -13.15
C LEU A 155 13.13 -15.18 -13.80
N SER A 156 13.86 -14.08 -13.61
CA SER A 156 15.26 -13.92 -14.02
C SER A 156 16.21 -14.43 -12.94
N GLU A 157 17.49 -14.61 -13.26
CA GLU A 157 18.49 -15.13 -12.32
C GLU A 157 19.03 -14.09 -11.32
N THR A 158 18.94 -12.81 -11.67
CA THR A 158 19.48 -11.67 -10.92
C THR A 158 18.51 -10.51 -10.85
N HIS A 159 18.62 -9.73 -9.77
CA HIS A 159 17.90 -8.47 -9.62
C HIS A 159 18.52 -7.38 -10.49
N PHE A 160 17.77 -6.32 -10.76
CA PHE A 160 18.37 -5.11 -11.32
C PHE A 160 19.45 -4.57 -10.37
N THR A 161 20.54 -4.05 -10.95
CA THR A 161 21.44 -3.17 -10.21
C THR A 161 20.69 -1.91 -9.78
N GLU A 162 21.16 -1.20 -8.75
CA GLU A 162 20.48 -0.01 -8.25
C GLU A 162 20.23 1.03 -9.35
N LYS A 163 21.24 1.31 -10.19
CA LYS A 163 21.10 2.23 -11.32
C LYS A 163 20.07 1.76 -12.36
N ALA A 164 20.03 0.45 -12.65
CA ALA A 164 19.10 -0.12 -13.62
C ALA A 164 17.66 -0.22 -13.09
N GLY A 165 17.51 -0.44 -11.78
CA GLY A 165 16.22 -0.51 -11.11
C GLY A 165 15.62 0.88 -10.90
N TRP A 166 16.39 1.79 -10.30
CA TRP A 166 15.93 3.16 -10.01
C TRP A 166 15.89 4.04 -11.25
N LYS A 167 16.78 3.90 -12.23
CA LYS A 167 16.80 4.77 -13.44
C LYS A 167 16.79 6.27 -13.11
N LEU A 168 17.30 6.63 -11.94
CA LEU A 168 17.46 8.00 -11.49
C LEU A 168 18.94 8.43 -11.61
N PRO A 169 19.21 9.74 -11.62
CA PRO A 169 20.54 10.27 -11.33
C PRO A 169 21.10 9.73 -10.01
N SER A 170 22.41 9.54 -9.92
CA SER A 170 23.06 8.88 -8.77
C SER A 170 22.82 9.57 -7.43
N ASP A 171 22.65 10.90 -7.43
CA ASP A 171 22.34 11.74 -6.28
C ASP A 171 20.85 11.66 -5.84
N GLU A 172 19.97 11.18 -6.73
CA GLU A 172 18.55 10.98 -6.44
C GLU A 172 18.19 9.54 -6.02
N ILE A 173 19.12 8.59 -6.14
CA ILE A 173 18.91 7.18 -5.77
C ILE A 173 19.07 7.01 -4.24
N PRO A 174 18.13 6.36 -3.52
CA PRO A 174 18.35 5.93 -2.14
C PRO A 174 19.24 4.67 -2.11
N THR A 175 20.54 4.83 -2.39
CA THR A 175 21.45 3.68 -2.55
C THR A 175 21.59 2.86 -1.26
N LEU A 176 21.58 1.54 -1.41
CA LEU A 176 21.88 0.57 -0.36
C LEU A 176 23.40 0.30 -0.22
N ALA A 177 24.20 0.64 -1.22
CA ALA A 177 25.65 0.40 -1.21
C ALA A 177 26.44 1.48 -0.43
N PHE A 178 25.88 2.68 -0.26
CA PHE A 178 26.50 3.83 0.44
C PHE A 178 27.90 4.26 -0.05
N GLU A 179 28.35 3.77 -1.21
CA GLU A 179 29.61 4.17 -1.81
C GLU A 179 29.63 5.70 -2.04
N ASN A 180 30.62 6.39 -1.46
CA ASN A 180 30.84 7.83 -1.59
C ASN A 180 29.72 8.73 -1.05
N ARG A 181 28.95 8.29 -0.03
CA ARG A 181 27.95 9.13 0.65
C ARG A 181 28.36 9.53 2.06
N GLN A 182 27.80 10.66 2.51
CA GLN A 182 27.92 11.07 3.91
C GLN A 182 27.26 10.03 4.82
N PRO A 183 27.88 9.69 5.96
CA PRO A 183 27.27 8.81 6.95
C PRO A 183 25.90 9.32 7.41
N LEU A 184 24.93 8.42 7.51
CA LEU A 184 23.64 8.73 8.12
C LEU A 184 23.79 9.01 9.61
N ALA A 185 23.01 9.95 10.13
CA ALA A 185 22.96 10.21 11.56
C ALA A 185 22.42 8.99 12.33
N SER A 186 23.11 8.64 13.42
CA SER A 186 22.76 7.54 14.34
C SER A 186 22.71 8.08 15.79
N PRO A 187 21.65 7.78 16.58
CA PRO A 187 20.47 7.02 16.17
C PRO A 187 19.66 7.78 15.12
N ARG A 188 18.80 7.04 14.44
CA ARG A 188 17.88 7.60 13.44
C ARG A 188 17.10 8.76 14.05
N SER A 189 17.22 9.93 13.43
CA SER A 189 16.64 11.18 13.92
C SER A 189 15.87 11.84 12.78
N PHE A 190 14.65 11.36 12.53
CA PHE A 190 13.72 12.04 11.64
C PHE A 190 12.30 11.97 12.17
N GLU A 191 11.54 13.05 11.99
CA GLU A 191 10.10 13.04 12.16
C GLU A 191 9.44 12.20 11.08
N HIS A 192 8.33 11.54 11.39
CA HIS A 192 7.60 10.72 10.43
C HIS A 192 6.89 11.61 9.39
N ASN A 193 7.65 12.09 8.41
CA ASN A 193 7.22 12.81 7.22
C ASN A 193 8.30 12.71 6.14
N TRP A 194 7.92 12.96 4.88
CA TRP A 194 8.83 12.82 3.75
C TRP A 194 10.01 13.78 3.78
N LYS A 195 9.79 15.05 4.10
CA LYS A 195 10.86 16.06 4.16
C LYS A 195 11.99 15.66 5.12
N SER A 196 11.65 15.27 6.34
CA SER A 196 12.62 14.88 7.36
C SER A 196 13.33 13.58 7.00
N TYR A 197 12.60 12.61 6.44
CA TYR A 197 13.22 11.38 5.93
C TYR A 197 14.19 11.65 4.77
N TYR A 198 13.83 12.52 3.81
CA TYR A 198 14.71 12.89 2.68
C TYR A 198 15.98 13.59 3.15
N GLU A 199 15.85 14.50 4.11
CA GLU A 199 16.97 15.18 4.73
C GLU A 199 17.91 14.18 5.43
N TRP A 200 17.35 13.32 6.29
CA TRP A 200 18.12 12.26 6.95
C TRP A 200 18.79 11.31 5.94
N ARG A 201 18.09 10.96 4.86
CA ARG A 201 18.57 10.02 3.84
C ARG A 201 19.57 10.64 2.85
N GLY A 202 19.74 11.97 2.88
CA GLY A 202 20.58 12.71 1.94
C GLY A 202 20.00 12.73 0.51
N LEU A 203 18.68 12.84 0.36
CA LEU A 203 17.99 12.88 -0.92
C LEU A 203 17.43 14.29 -1.20
N PRO A 204 17.56 14.80 -2.44
CA PRO A 204 16.88 16.03 -2.82
C PRO A 204 15.37 15.76 -2.99
N LEU A 205 14.52 16.71 -2.58
CA LEU A 205 13.06 16.61 -2.80
C LEU A 205 12.68 16.55 -4.28
N SER A 206 13.56 16.93 -5.21
CA SER A 206 13.36 16.72 -6.65
C SER A 206 13.36 15.24 -7.06
N SER A 207 13.93 14.35 -6.24
CA SER A 207 13.88 12.91 -6.47
C SER A 207 12.44 12.40 -6.34
N PRO A 208 11.95 11.58 -7.29
CA PRO A 208 10.65 10.94 -7.19
C PRO A 208 10.67 9.66 -6.34
N ALA A 209 11.77 9.35 -5.63
CA ALA A 209 11.96 8.07 -4.94
C ALA A 209 10.83 7.73 -3.94
N ALA A 210 10.12 8.72 -3.40
CA ALA A 210 8.99 8.56 -2.48
C ALA A 210 7.83 7.75 -3.12
N VAL A 211 7.70 7.80 -4.44
CA VAL A 211 6.72 7.03 -5.22
C VAL A 211 6.98 5.51 -5.14
N LEU A 212 8.19 5.08 -4.78
CA LEU A 212 8.54 3.68 -4.55
C LEU A 212 8.86 3.40 -3.07
N LEU A 213 9.49 4.33 -2.37
CA LEU A 213 9.84 4.18 -0.94
C LEU A 213 8.62 4.15 -0.02
N HIS A 214 7.43 4.57 -0.47
CA HIS A 214 6.24 4.49 0.38
C HIS A 214 5.94 3.06 0.83
N TRP A 215 6.33 2.03 0.08
CA TRP A 215 6.13 0.63 0.48
C TRP A 215 6.91 0.28 1.76
N PRO A 216 8.26 0.31 1.80
CA PRO A 216 9.00 0.04 3.03
C PRO A 216 8.73 1.07 4.13
N LEU A 217 8.53 2.35 3.81
CA LEU A 217 8.30 3.37 4.84
C LEU A 217 6.91 3.26 5.48
N THR A 218 5.92 2.75 4.76
CA THR A 218 4.63 2.38 5.36
C THR A 218 4.79 1.19 6.29
N ILE A 219 5.54 0.14 5.90
CA ILE A 219 5.86 -0.97 6.81
C ILE A 219 6.52 -0.45 8.07
N TYR A 220 7.56 0.37 7.93
CA TYR A 220 8.25 0.99 9.06
C TYR A 220 7.30 1.80 9.96
N ARG A 221 6.38 2.57 9.37
CA ARG A 221 5.35 3.29 10.12
C ARG A 221 4.43 2.34 10.90
N LEU A 222 3.95 1.27 10.27
CA LEU A 222 3.09 0.27 10.92
C LEU A 222 3.81 -0.44 12.07
N LEU A 223 5.07 -0.83 11.87
CA LEU A 223 5.91 -1.39 12.92
C LEU A 223 6.07 -0.41 14.09
N SER A 224 6.28 0.88 13.81
CA SER A 224 6.44 1.91 14.83
C SER A 224 5.17 2.11 15.66
N ILE A 225 3.99 2.23 15.04
CA ILE A 225 2.73 2.39 15.79
C ILE A 225 2.32 1.14 16.56
N LEU A 226 2.83 -0.03 16.14
CA LEU A 226 2.70 -1.30 16.89
C LEU A 226 3.73 -1.43 18.02
N GLY A 227 4.67 -0.49 18.17
CA GLY A 227 5.72 -0.55 19.19
C GLY A 227 6.84 -1.55 18.90
N LEU A 228 7.01 -1.95 17.64
CA LEU A 228 8.02 -2.93 17.21
C LEU A 228 9.31 -2.26 16.69
N VAL A 229 9.32 -0.94 16.58
CA VAL A 229 10.53 -0.15 16.28
C VAL A 229 11.07 0.38 17.60
N PRO A 230 12.30 0.01 18.01
CA PRO A 230 12.90 0.54 19.22
C PRO A 230 13.29 2.01 19.03
N GLU A 231 13.11 2.83 20.08
CA GLU A 231 13.50 4.24 20.08
C GLU A 231 15.02 4.41 19.94
N GLU A 232 15.77 3.56 20.64
CA GLU A 232 17.23 3.47 20.56
C GLU A 232 17.67 2.25 19.74
N VAL A 233 18.91 2.29 19.24
CA VAL A 233 19.52 1.13 18.59
C VAL A 233 19.64 -0.01 19.61
N PRO A 234 19.08 -1.21 19.35
CA PRO A 234 19.21 -2.33 20.26
C PRO A 234 20.68 -2.63 20.57
N VAL A 235 21.01 -2.89 21.83
CA VAL A 235 22.33 -3.39 22.23
C VAL A 235 22.53 -4.81 21.72
N ASN A 236 21.51 -5.65 21.90
CA ASN A 236 21.51 -7.04 21.45
C ASN A 236 20.81 -7.16 20.09
N ARG A 237 21.37 -8.01 19.22
CA ARG A 237 20.81 -8.29 17.90
C ARG A 237 19.41 -8.90 18.04
N LYS A 238 18.41 -8.27 17.40
CA LYS A 238 17.01 -8.72 17.44
C LYS A 238 16.67 -9.52 16.18
N LYS A 239 15.69 -10.42 16.28
CA LYS A 239 15.04 -11.04 15.13
C LYS A 239 13.60 -10.52 15.04
N LEU A 240 13.13 -10.23 13.84
CA LEU A 240 11.76 -9.84 13.53
C LEU A 240 11.22 -10.68 12.37
N VAL A 241 10.19 -11.48 12.59
CA VAL A 241 9.50 -12.26 11.55
C VAL A 241 8.22 -11.55 11.15
N LEU A 242 8.18 -11.03 9.93
CA LEU A 242 7.09 -10.25 9.37
C LEU A 242 6.35 -11.05 8.29
N TYR A 243 5.04 -11.23 8.46
CA TYR A 243 4.17 -11.80 7.42
C TYR A 243 3.48 -10.66 6.66
N TYR A 244 3.80 -10.51 5.37
CA TYR A 244 3.19 -9.53 4.48
C TYR A 244 2.17 -10.23 3.59
N ILE A 245 0.89 -9.99 3.86
CA ILE A 245 -0.23 -10.63 3.17
C ILE A 245 -0.76 -9.74 2.04
N GLY A 246 -1.05 -10.35 0.89
CA GLY A 246 -1.71 -9.71 -0.25
C GLY A 246 -0.75 -8.99 -1.19
N VAL A 247 0.49 -9.46 -1.35
CA VAL A 247 1.46 -8.79 -2.23
C VAL A 247 1.11 -8.95 -3.71
N GLU A 248 1.28 -7.86 -4.46
CA GLU A 248 1.09 -7.82 -5.91
C GLU A 248 2.24 -7.05 -6.57
N LYS A 249 2.10 -5.73 -6.73
CA LYS A 249 3.10 -4.85 -7.37
C LYS A 249 4.41 -4.79 -6.59
N GLU A 250 4.34 -5.01 -5.28
CA GLU A 250 5.50 -5.03 -4.39
C GLU A 250 6.53 -6.09 -4.80
N LEU A 251 6.11 -7.13 -5.51
CA LEU A 251 6.99 -8.17 -6.05
C LEU A 251 8.02 -7.63 -7.07
N ASP A 252 7.76 -6.49 -7.74
CA ASP A 252 8.74 -5.82 -8.59
C ASP A 252 9.73 -4.94 -7.83
N LEU A 253 9.52 -4.78 -6.52
CA LEU A 253 10.18 -3.79 -5.68
C LEU A 253 11.01 -4.41 -4.56
N LEU A 254 11.28 -5.72 -4.59
CA LEU A 254 11.97 -6.41 -3.49
C LEU A 254 13.28 -5.73 -3.05
N PRO A 255 14.17 -5.27 -3.96
CA PRO A 255 15.36 -4.55 -3.54
C PRO A 255 15.08 -3.22 -2.83
N VAL A 256 13.97 -2.53 -3.14
CA VAL A 256 13.57 -1.29 -2.47
C VAL A 256 13.27 -1.54 -0.98
N PHE A 257 12.79 -2.73 -0.62
CA PHE A 257 12.57 -3.08 0.78
C PHE A 257 13.85 -3.20 1.60
N GLY A 258 15.03 -3.30 0.97
CA GLY A 258 16.33 -3.26 1.66
C GLY A 258 16.50 -2.03 2.57
N GLU A 259 15.75 -0.96 2.30
CA GLU A 259 15.68 0.22 3.17
C GLU A 259 15.26 -0.13 4.62
N LEU A 260 14.47 -1.19 4.84
CA LEU A 260 14.10 -1.67 6.18
C LEU A 260 15.32 -2.11 7.01
N ALA A 261 16.36 -2.65 6.39
CA ALA A 261 17.58 -3.06 7.09
C ALA A 261 18.36 -1.85 7.64
N ILE A 262 18.30 -0.71 6.92
CA ILE A 262 18.87 0.57 7.37
C ILE A 262 17.97 1.19 8.45
N LEU A 263 16.65 1.07 8.27
CA LEU A 263 15.67 1.59 9.23
C LEU A 263 15.57 0.74 10.51
N LEU A 264 16.11 -0.48 10.55
CA LEU A 264 16.04 -1.34 11.72
C LEU A 264 17.46 -1.81 12.08
N PRO A 265 18.30 -0.90 12.62
CA PRO A 265 19.67 -1.25 12.99
C PRO A 265 19.68 -2.35 14.04
N ASN A 266 20.71 -3.20 13.98
CA ASN A 266 20.90 -4.38 14.84
C ASN A 266 19.68 -5.32 14.89
N THR A 267 18.91 -5.39 13.80
CA THR A 267 17.72 -6.24 13.68
C THR A 267 17.77 -7.06 12.40
N ASP A 268 17.53 -8.37 12.52
CA ASP A 268 17.38 -9.30 11.41
C ASP A 268 15.90 -9.48 11.08
N VAL A 269 15.49 -8.91 9.95
CA VAL A 269 14.12 -8.98 9.44
C VAL A 269 13.99 -10.16 8.49
N GLU A 270 13.15 -11.11 8.86
CA GLU A 270 12.68 -12.18 7.96
C GLU A 270 11.28 -11.80 7.48
N MET A 271 11.16 -11.47 6.18
CA MET A 271 9.90 -11.09 5.57
C MET A 271 9.36 -12.24 4.71
N VAL A 272 8.14 -12.66 5.02
CA VAL A 272 7.43 -13.71 4.28
C VAL A 272 6.28 -13.08 3.54
N MET A 273 6.32 -13.12 2.22
CA MET A 273 5.31 -12.52 1.37
C MET A 273 4.31 -13.56 0.87
N PHE A 274 3.02 -13.27 1.04
CA PHE A 274 1.91 -14.13 0.62
C PHE A 274 1.04 -13.41 -0.39
N GLY A 275 0.60 -14.13 -1.41
CA GLY A 275 -0.33 -13.62 -2.43
C GLY A 275 -0.38 -14.54 -3.63
N GLN A 276 -1.49 -14.49 -4.37
CA GLN A 276 -1.70 -15.37 -5.53
C GLN A 276 -0.55 -15.25 -6.52
N ARG A 277 -0.10 -14.02 -6.78
CA ARG A 277 0.99 -13.77 -7.71
C ARG A 277 2.34 -14.30 -7.22
N ALA A 278 2.63 -14.19 -5.92
CA ALA A 278 3.83 -14.75 -5.33
C ALA A 278 3.87 -16.28 -5.52
N TYR A 279 2.74 -16.95 -5.25
CA TYR A 279 2.59 -18.39 -5.45
C TYR A 279 2.74 -18.83 -6.92
N GLU A 280 2.17 -18.06 -7.85
CA GLU A 280 2.34 -18.32 -9.28
C GLU A 280 3.80 -18.21 -9.74
N LEU A 281 4.53 -17.20 -9.23
CA LEU A 281 5.94 -16.99 -9.59
C LEU A 281 6.82 -18.15 -9.13
N VAL A 282 6.68 -18.58 -7.88
CA VAL A 282 7.46 -19.73 -7.35
C VAL A 282 7.10 -21.02 -8.09
N SER A 283 5.83 -21.21 -8.47
CA SER A 283 5.37 -22.40 -9.21
C SER A 283 5.89 -22.43 -10.66
N LYS A 284 6.08 -21.27 -11.29
CA LYS A 284 6.58 -21.13 -12.66
C LYS A 284 8.11 -20.99 -12.73
N ALA A 285 8.79 -20.81 -11.61
CA ALA A 285 10.21 -20.52 -11.55
C ALA A 285 11.05 -21.70 -12.07
N LYS A 286 12.02 -21.39 -12.93
CA LYS A 286 13.07 -22.34 -13.31
C LYS A 286 14.15 -22.39 -12.21
N PRO A 287 14.96 -23.47 -12.10
CA PRO A 287 15.91 -23.65 -10.99
C PRO A 287 16.96 -22.54 -10.76
N LEU A 288 17.24 -21.70 -11.75
CA LEU A 288 18.17 -20.57 -11.61
C LEU A 288 17.46 -19.23 -11.36
N ALA A 289 16.14 -19.18 -11.51
CA ALA A 289 15.36 -17.96 -11.30
C ALA A 289 15.38 -17.56 -9.82
N LEU A 290 15.32 -16.26 -9.54
CA LEU A 290 15.23 -15.72 -8.19
C LEU A 290 14.08 -16.36 -7.40
N ALA A 291 12.90 -16.47 -8.01
CA ALA A 291 11.71 -17.07 -7.40
C ALA A 291 11.84 -18.57 -7.06
N SER A 292 12.90 -19.26 -7.50
CA SER A 292 13.17 -20.65 -7.10
C SER A 292 14.04 -20.77 -5.85
N LYS A 293 14.68 -19.67 -5.42
CA LYS A 293 15.54 -19.62 -4.24
C LYS A 293 14.71 -19.60 -2.96
N GLU A 294 15.30 -20.06 -1.84
CA GLU A 294 14.66 -19.97 -0.52
C GLU A 294 14.37 -18.51 -0.15
N TYR A 295 15.40 -17.65 -0.28
CA TYR A 295 15.25 -16.21 -0.19
C TYR A 295 15.39 -15.60 -1.58
N VAL A 296 14.35 -14.88 -1.99
CA VAL A 296 14.29 -14.23 -3.29
C VAL A 296 15.07 -12.91 -3.30
N PHE A 297 15.32 -12.33 -2.13
CA PHE A 297 16.16 -11.14 -1.94
C PHE A 297 16.77 -11.15 -0.54
N GLU A 298 18.04 -10.75 -0.45
CA GLU A 298 18.78 -10.64 0.80
C GLU A 298 19.65 -9.38 0.76
N TYR A 299 19.70 -8.67 1.88
CA TYR A 299 20.55 -7.49 2.06
C TYR A 299 20.94 -7.33 3.52
N GLN A 300 22.17 -6.90 3.76
CA GLN A 300 22.67 -6.51 5.07
C GLN A 300 23.23 -5.09 4.97
N ALA A 301 22.78 -4.22 5.86
CA ALA A 301 23.28 -2.87 5.95
C ALA A 301 24.75 -2.85 6.41
N PRO A 302 25.54 -1.84 6.00
CA PRO A 302 26.88 -1.60 6.53
C PRO A 302 26.95 -1.57 8.06
N ALA A 303 28.14 -1.87 8.61
CA ALA A 303 28.36 -1.94 10.05
C ALA A 303 28.15 -0.59 10.74
N GLU A 304 28.48 0.52 10.07
CA GLU A 304 28.22 1.87 10.59
C GLU A 304 26.73 2.18 10.80
N TYR A 305 25.83 1.40 10.17
CA TYR A 305 24.37 1.51 10.31
C TYR A 305 23.78 0.38 11.16
N GLY A 306 24.61 -0.28 11.98
CA GLY A 306 24.18 -1.30 12.92
C GLY A 306 23.93 -2.68 12.30
N SER A 307 24.35 -2.93 11.06
CA SER A 307 24.28 -4.25 10.41
C SER A 307 22.90 -4.91 10.42
N GLY A 308 21.83 -4.12 10.41
CA GLY A 308 20.47 -4.65 10.20
C GLY A 308 20.42 -5.45 8.91
N SER A 309 19.57 -6.49 8.88
CA SER A 309 19.44 -7.35 7.70
C SER A 309 17.99 -7.54 7.29
N LEU A 310 17.78 -7.73 6.00
CA LEU A 310 16.49 -8.12 5.43
C LEU A 310 16.71 -9.33 4.53
N ARG A 311 15.88 -10.35 4.74
CA ARG A 311 15.76 -11.49 3.85
C ARG A 311 14.28 -11.74 3.56
N ILE A 312 13.96 -11.82 2.28
CA ILE A 312 12.60 -11.94 1.78
C ILE A 312 12.42 -13.32 1.16
N ARG A 313 11.36 -14.02 1.55
CA ARG A 313 10.91 -15.25 0.89
C ARG A 313 9.47 -15.15 0.46
N LEU A 314 9.13 -15.84 -0.63
CA LEU A 314 7.77 -15.96 -1.12
C LEU A 314 7.15 -17.24 -0.57
N ASP A 315 5.91 -17.18 -0.10
CA ASP A 315 5.20 -18.39 0.27
C ASP A 315 4.88 -19.23 -0.98
N LYS A 316 5.10 -20.54 -0.85
CA LYS A 316 4.91 -21.52 -1.92
C LYS A 316 3.85 -22.57 -1.58
N THR A 317 3.15 -22.42 -0.46
CA THR A 317 2.24 -23.45 0.05
C THR A 317 0.89 -23.38 -0.66
N ALA A 318 0.36 -22.17 -0.86
CA ALA A 318 -0.91 -21.94 -1.52
C ALA A 318 -1.00 -20.51 -2.10
N PRO A 319 -1.96 -20.24 -3.00
CA PRO A 319 -2.22 -18.88 -3.51
C PRO A 319 -2.57 -17.87 -2.42
N TYR A 320 -3.17 -18.33 -1.33
CA TYR A 320 -3.55 -17.53 -0.17
C TYR A 320 -3.05 -18.21 1.09
N TRP A 321 -2.59 -17.42 2.05
CA TRP A 321 -2.14 -17.93 3.33
C TRP A 321 -3.32 -18.56 4.08
N ASP A 322 -3.15 -19.79 4.57
CA ASP A 322 -4.03 -20.40 5.57
C ASP A 322 -3.49 -20.11 6.98
N PRO A 323 -4.11 -19.19 7.74
CA PRO A 323 -3.62 -18.81 9.05
C PRO A 323 -3.88 -19.87 10.13
N THR A 324 -4.74 -20.87 9.85
CA THR A 324 -5.01 -21.97 10.79
C THR A 324 -3.79 -22.87 10.99
N THR A 325 -2.85 -22.84 10.05
CA THR A 325 -1.54 -23.51 10.15
C THR A 325 -0.70 -23.05 11.35
N LEU A 326 -1.02 -21.90 11.96
CA LEU A 326 -0.39 -21.42 13.18
C LEU A 326 -0.94 -22.08 14.46
N LEU A 327 -2.16 -22.61 14.43
CA LEU A 327 -2.80 -23.22 15.61
C LEU A 327 -2.10 -24.49 16.12
N PRO A 328 -1.62 -25.42 15.25
CA PRO A 328 -0.84 -26.56 15.71
C PRO A 328 0.63 -26.20 16.01
N ASN A 329 1.11 -25.01 15.63
CA ASN A 329 2.52 -24.64 15.69
C ASN A 329 2.81 -23.63 16.82
N LYS A 330 3.96 -23.76 17.48
CA LYS A 330 4.44 -22.76 18.44
C LYS A 330 5.12 -21.57 17.77
N LEU A 331 5.61 -21.74 16.54
CA LEU A 331 6.27 -20.68 15.80
C LEU A 331 5.22 -19.75 15.16
N ARG A 332 5.25 -18.48 15.54
CA ARG A 332 4.33 -17.44 15.03
C ARG A 332 5.16 -16.30 14.45
N PRO A 333 4.64 -15.55 13.46
CA PRO A 333 5.24 -14.28 13.10
C PRO A 333 5.16 -13.31 14.29
N ASP A 334 6.10 -12.39 14.36
CA ASP A 334 6.06 -11.28 15.32
C ASP A 334 5.01 -10.25 14.93
N VAL A 335 4.69 -10.16 13.63
CA VAL A 335 3.71 -9.22 13.09
C VAL A 335 3.15 -9.68 11.75
N ILE A 336 1.87 -9.38 11.52
CA ILE A 336 1.18 -9.50 10.24
C ILE A 336 0.95 -8.09 9.70
N LEU A 337 1.22 -7.85 8.42
CA LEU A 337 0.94 -6.58 7.75
C LEU A 337 0.24 -6.80 6.41
N GLY A 338 -0.60 -5.83 6.02
CA GLY A 338 -1.21 -5.75 4.69
C GLY A 338 -1.27 -4.31 4.20
N LEU A 339 -0.82 -4.02 2.99
CA LEU A 339 -0.81 -2.65 2.46
C LEU A 339 -1.85 -2.49 1.34
N ASN A 340 -2.65 -1.43 1.39
CA ASN A 340 -3.91 -1.32 0.62
C ASN A 340 -4.72 -2.62 0.66
N ALA A 341 -4.87 -3.16 1.86
CA ALA A 341 -5.30 -4.53 2.09
C ALA A 341 -6.73 -4.79 1.58
N GLY A 342 -7.60 -3.79 1.60
CA GLY A 342 -9.01 -3.96 1.23
C GLY A 342 -9.66 -5.11 1.99
N ILE A 343 -9.49 -5.14 3.33
CA ILE A 343 -9.75 -6.35 4.13
C ILE A 343 -11.17 -6.89 4.04
N SER A 344 -12.16 -6.05 3.72
CA SER A 344 -13.54 -6.50 3.53
C SER A 344 -13.89 -6.86 2.09
N THR A 345 -13.03 -6.52 1.14
CA THR A 345 -13.22 -6.83 -0.28
C THR A 345 -12.91 -8.29 -0.57
N TYR A 346 -11.91 -8.85 0.13
CA TYR A 346 -11.40 -10.20 -0.13
C TYR A 346 -11.65 -11.13 1.06
N GLU A 347 -12.33 -12.24 0.83
CA GLU A 347 -12.76 -13.16 1.89
C GLU A 347 -11.61 -13.81 2.67
N GLN A 348 -10.43 -13.90 2.05
CA GLN A 348 -9.24 -14.52 2.62
C GLN A 348 -8.74 -13.77 3.87
N TRP A 349 -9.03 -12.47 3.97
CA TRP A 349 -8.71 -11.67 5.15
C TRP A 349 -9.51 -12.06 6.39
N ARG A 350 -10.68 -12.69 6.24
CA ARG A 350 -11.57 -13.02 7.37
C ARG A 350 -10.86 -13.91 8.39
N MET A 351 -10.15 -14.94 7.91
CA MET A 351 -9.39 -15.83 8.78
C MET A 351 -8.11 -15.19 9.31
N VAL A 352 -7.45 -14.32 8.53
CA VAL A 352 -6.26 -13.56 8.99
C VAL A 352 -6.65 -12.66 10.17
N PHE A 353 -7.77 -11.93 10.05
CA PHE A 353 -8.32 -11.10 11.10
C PHE A 353 -8.60 -11.94 12.35
N ALA A 354 -9.38 -13.02 12.21
CA ALA A 354 -9.76 -13.89 13.32
C ALA A 354 -8.54 -14.49 14.04
N ILE A 355 -7.58 -15.04 13.31
CA ILE A 355 -6.39 -15.67 13.89
C ILE A 355 -5.47 -14.65 14.57
N SER A 356 -5.33 -13.44 14.02
CA SER A 356 -4.54 -12.39 14.68
C SER A 356 -5.07 -12.09 16.08
N ARG A 357 -6.39 -12.04 16.25
CA ARG A 357 -7.06 -11.81 17.54
C ARG A 357 -6.96 -13.03 18.45
N ALA A 358 -7.23 -14.21 17.91
CA ALA A 358 -7.21 -15.45 18.67
C ALA A 358 -5.82 -15.77 19.27
N LEU A 359 -4.76 -15.37 18.57
CA LEU A 359 -3.37 -15.65 18.95
C LEU A 359 -2.62 -14.43 19.48
N ASP A 360 -3.29 -13.29 19.64
CA ASP A 360 -2.72 -12.00 20.05
C ASP A 360 -1.51 -11.57 19.19
N ILE A 361 -1.56 -11.84 17.89
CA ILE A 361 -0.49 -11.46 16.96
C ILE A 361 -0.69 -10.01 16.52
N PRO A 362 0.32 -9.12 16.67
CA PRO A 362 0.26 -7.78 16.13
C PRO A 362 -0.12 -7.78 14.64
N PHE A 363 -1.17 -7.04 14.29
CA PHE A 363 -1.69 -6.96 12.94
C PHE A 363 -2.11 -5.52 12.64
N ALA A 364 -1.52 -4.95 11.60
CA ALA A 364 -1.91 -3.63 11.10
C ALA A 364 -1.97 -3.61 9.58
N ILE A 365 -2.80 -2.72 9.06
CA ILE A 365 -2.96 -2.51 7.62
C ILE A 365 -2.74 -1.06 7.24
N SER A 366 -2.50 -0.82 5.94
CA SER A 366 -2.76 0.48 5.34
C SER A 366 -3.86 0.41 4.31
N GLU A 367 -4.52 1.53 4.04
CA GLU A 367 -5.63 1.60 3.11
C GLU A 367 -5.69 2.93 2.34
N TYR A 368 -6.36 2.94 1.19
CA TYR A 368 -6.28 4.09 0.29
C TYR A 368 -7.19 5.27 0.65
N SER A 369 -8.20 5.05 1.50
CA SER A 369 -9.17 6.09 1.90
C SER A 369 -9.73 5.88 3.30
N ARG A 370 -10.13 6.98 3.94
CA ARG A 370 -10.87 6.97 5.22
C ARG A 370 -12.18 6.19 5.13
N GLN A 371 -12.91 6.37 4.01
CA GLN A 371 -14.16 5.67 3.77
C GLN A 371 -13.97 4.15 3.76
N SER A 372 -12.96 3.65 3.05
CA SER A 372 -12.67 2.20 3.01
C SER A 372 -12.50 1.62 4.43
N LEU A 373 -11.77 2.32 5.32
CA LEU A 373 -11.57 1.86 6.70
C LEU A 373 -12.84 1.93 7.57
N VAL A 374 -13.82 2.74 7.20
CA VAL A 374 -15.13 2.78 7.88
C VAL A 374 -16.03 1.67 7.34
N ASP A 375 -16.04 1.46 6.03
CA ASP A 375 -16.76 0.34 5.41
C ASP A 375 -16.18 -1.00 5.88
N ASP A 376 -14.87 -1.07 6.16
CA ASP A 376 -14.23 -2.26 6.72
C ASP A 376 -14.75 -2.64 8.11
N GLU A 377 -15.00 -1.64 8.97
CA GLU A 377 -15.47 -1.88 10.34
C GLU A 377 -16.81 -2.58 10.42
N VAL A 378 -17.68 -2.37 9.41
CA VAL A 378 -18.97 -3.07 9.31
C VAL A 378 -18.77 -4.58 9.20
N ASN A 379 -17.64 -5.03 8.66
CA ASN A 379 -17.32 -6.44 8.44
C ASN A 379 -16.51 -7.08 9.57
N HIS A 380 -15.98 -6.30 10.53
CA HIS A 380 -15.19 -6.84 11.64
C HIS A 380 -15.98 -7.85 12.49
N ARG A 381 -17.24 -7.54 12.83
CA ARG A 381 -18.08 -8.45 13.62
C ARG A 381 -18.35 -9.77 12.86
N PRO A 382 -18.79 -9.76 11.59
CA PRO A 382 -18.84 -10.99 10.78
C PRO A 382 -17.52 -11.77 10.75
N MET A 383 -16.37 -11.11 10.60
CA MET A 383 -15.05 -11.77 10.60
C MET A 383 -14.75 -12.49 11.92
N VAL A 384 -15.02 -11.87 13.06
CA VAL A 384 -14.85 -12.50 14.38
C VAL A 384 -15.82 -13.67 14.57
N LEU A 385 -17.08 -13.52 14.15
CA LEU A 385 -18.08 -14.59 14.23
C LEU A 385 -17.65 -15.83 13.45
N ILE A 386 -17.08 -15.66 12.25
CA ILE A 386 -16.48 -16.74 11.48
C ILE A 386 -15.35 -17.40 12.28
N GLY A 387 -14.49 -16.61 12.91
CA GLY A 387 -13.41 -17.10 13.76
C GLY A 387 -13.89 -17.98 14.92
N ILE A 388 -14.84 -17.50 15.73
CA ILE A 388 -15.30 -18.22 16.93
C ILE A 388 -16.15 -19.46 16.60
N THR A 389 -16.75 -19.52 15.41
CA THR A 389 -17.52 -20.68 14.94
C THR A 389 -16.64 -21.69 14.20
N ASN A 390 -15.42 -21.32 13.81
CA ASN A 390 -14.50 -22.19 13.10
C ASN A 390 -14.07 -23.37 13.99
N PRO A 391 -14.25 -24.63 13.55
CA PRO A 391 -13.92 -25.81 14.35
C PRO A 391 -12.47 -25.88 14.81
N VAL A 392 -11.52 -25.53 13.92
CA VAL A 392 -10.08 -25.59 14.22
C VAL A 392 -9.70 -24.56 15.28
N ILE A 393 -10.24 -23.34 15.17
CA ILE A 393 -10.04 -22.31 16.22
C ILE A 393 -10.64 -22.77 17.54
N ARG A 394 -11.87 -23.30 17.56
CA ARG A 394 -12.54 -23.76 18.79
C ARG A 394 -11.81 -24.90 19.49
N GLU A 395 -11.13 -25.75 18.73
CA GLU A 395 -10.34 -26.85 19.25
C GLU A 395 -9.03 -26.37 19.91
N HIS A 396 -8.39 -25.34 19.34
CA HIS A 396 -7.04 -24.92 19.74
C HIS A 396 -6.99 -23.65 20.60
N VAL A 397 -8.07 -22.87 20.65
CA VAL A 397 -8.13 -21.57 21.33
C VAL A 397 -9.03 -21.65 22.56
N PRO A 398 -8.55 -21.28 23.76
CA PRO A 398 -9.35 -21.30 24.99
C PRO A 398 -10.63 -20.47 24.89
N ARG A 399 -11.69 -20.88 25.59
CA ARG A 399 -13.00 -20.21 25.53
C ARG A 399 -12.95 -18.77 26.03
N GLU A 400 -12.06 -18.49 26.98
CA GLU A 400 -11.80 -17.15 27.51
C GLU A 400 -11.31 -16.23 26.39
N LYS A 401 -10.35 -16.70 25.58
CA LYS A 401 -9.83 -15.97 24.41
C LYS A 401 -10.88 -15.74 23.34
N LEU A 402 -11.78 -16.70 23.11
CA LEU A 402 -12.91 -16.50 22.19
C LEU A 402 -13.88 -15.41 22.68
N THR A 403 -14.02 -15.27 24.01
CA THR A 403 -14.82 -14.20 24.62
C THR A 403 -14.12 -12.85 24.48
N GLU A 404 -12.81 -12.78 24.76
CA GLU A 404 -11.99 -11.59 24.54
C GLU A 404 -12.04 -11.11 23.08
N MET A 405 -12.06 -12.03 22.11
CA MET A 405 -12.23 -11.69 20.69
C MET A 405 -13.54 -10.95 20.42
N LEU A 406 -14.66 -11.40 21.02
CA LEU A 406 -15.96 -10.73 20.88
C LEU A 406 -15.97 -9.36 21.54
N GLU A 407 -15.44 -9.26 22.76
CA GLU A 407 -15.30 -7.99 23.50
C GLU A 407 -14.38 -7.00 22.78
N SER A 408 -13.37 -7.50 22.05
CA SER A 408 -12.46 -6.65 21.28
C SER A 408 -13.17 -5.83 20.19
N LEU A 409 -14.36 -6.25 19.74
CA LEU A 409 -15.17 -5.52 18.77
C LEU A 409 -15.78 -4.24 19.32
N ASP A 410 -15.90 -4.11 20.65
CA ASP A 410 -16.44 -2.91 21.29
C ASP A 410 -15.41 -1.77 21.30
N LYS A 411 -14.14 -2.09 21.02
CA LYS A 411 -13.06 -1.10 20.87
C LYS A 411 -12.82 -0.84 19.38
N PRO A 412 -13.07 0.38 18.88
CA PRO A 412 -12.79 0.71 17.48
C PRO A 412 -11.29 0.57 17.20
N CYS A 413 -10.96 0.21 15.96
CA CYS A 413 -9.56 0.13 15.55
C CYS A 413 -8.95 1.54 15.53
N GLU A 414 -7.69 1.66 15.94
CA GLU A 414 -6.98 2.93 15.85
C GLU A 414 -6.63 3.20 14.39
N LYS A 415 -6.98 4.39 13.90
CA LYS A 415 -6.75 4.76 12.51
C LYS A 415 -6.18 6.16 12.41
N ALA A 416 -5.26 6.36 11.48
CA ALA A 416 -4.61 7.65 11.25
C ALA A 416 -4.24 7.82 9.78
N LEU A 417 -3.90 9.05 9.39
CA LEU A 417 -3.21 9.29 8.12
C LEU A 417 -1.80 8.71 8.18
N ASN A 418 -1.35 8.13 7.07
CA ASN A 418 0.02 7.65 6.93
C ASN A 418 0.90 8.78 6.37
N PRO A 419 1.84 9.33 7.14
CA PRO A 419 2.69 10.40 6.63
C PRO A 419 3.66 9.95 5.53
N PHE A 420 3.89 8.64 5.41
CA PHE A 420 4.67 8.03 4.33
C PHE A 420 3.79 7.42 3.23
N MET A 421 2.55 7.88 3.08
CA MET A 421 1.72 7.53 1.92
C MET A 421 2.44 7.89 0.62
N GLN A 422 2.08 7.21 -0.48
CA GLN A 422 2.56 7.59 -1.80
C GLN A 422 2.18 9.07 -2.06
N PRO A 423 3.13 9.95 -2.38
CA PRO A 423 2.78 11.33 -2.62
C PRO A 423 1.92 11.44 -3.87
N GLY A 424 0.79 12.11 -3.69
CA GLY A 424 -0.16 12.35 -4.76
C GLY A 424 -1.47 11.59 -4.60
N PRO A 425 -2.62 12.26 -4.81
CA PRO A 425 -3.89 11.61 -4.62
C PRO A 425 -4.12 10.48 -5.62
N LYS A 426 -4.64 9.34 -5.14
CA LYS A 426 -5.19 8.29 -6.00
C LYS A 426 -6.45 8.84 -6.66
N VAL A 427 -6.46 8.94 -7.98
CA VAL A 427 -7.59 9.53 -8.72
C VAL A 427 -8.72 8.50 -8.83
N SER A 428 -9.87 8.80 -8.23
CA SER A 428 -11.13 8.08 -8.48
C SER A 428 -11.94 8.85 -9.52
N MET A 429 -12.51 8.13 -10.49
CA MET A 429 -13.41 8.77 -11.46
C MET A 429 -14.76 9.12 -10.82
N ALA A 430 -15.22 8.33 -9.85
CA ALA A 430 -16.57 8.45 -9.28
C ALA A 430 -16.65 9.42 -8.08
N THR A 431 -15.54 9.64 -7.38
CA THR A 431 -15.50 10.44 -6.14
C THR A 431 -14.27 11.33 -6.10
N ASN A 432 -14.40 12.49 -5.45
CA ASN A 432 -13.30 13.42 -5.17
C ASN A 432 -12.77 13.26 -3.74
N LEU A 433 -13.01 12.10 -3.11
CA LEU A 433 -12.55 11.87 -1.74
C LEU A 433 -11.03 11.96 -1.67
N PRO A 434 -10.47 12.40 -0.52
CA PRO A 434 -9.04 12.33 -0.30
C PRO A 434 -8.61 10.86 -0.25
N MET A 435 -7.72 10.48 -1.16
CA MET A 435 -7.26 9.12 -1.33
C MET A 435 -5.79 9.12 -1.71
N ALA A 436 -5.00 8.17 -1.24
CA ALA A 436 -3.61 7.96 -1.64
C ALA A 436 -3.24 6.49 -1.47
N THR A 437 -2.33 5.95 -2.27
CA THR A 437 -1.81 4.58 -2.04
C THR A 437 -1.11 4.55 -0.68
N ASN A 438 -1.47 3.59 0.18
CA ASN A 438 -1.09 3.55 1.60
C ASN A 438 -1.47 4.84 2.35
N GLY A 439 -2.60 5.48 2.04
CA GLY A 439 -2.99 6.79 2.58
C GLY A 439 -3.27 6.82 4.08
N PHE A 440 -3.78 5.72 4.62
CA PHE A 440 -4.22 5.61 6.00
C PHE A 440 -3.67 4.36 6.65
N THR A 441 -3.39 4.40 7.94
CA THR A 441 -3.03 3.23 8.75
C THR A 441 -4.21 2.80 9.62
N CYS A 442 -4.30 1.50 9.90
CA CYS A 442 -5.28 0.94 10.83
C CYS A 442 -4.63 -0.19 11.65
N ILE A 443 -4.65 -0.08 12.98
CA ILE A 443 -4.23 -1.16 13.85
C ILE A 443 -5.43 -2.07 14.07
N ILE A 444 -5.34 -3.29 13.53
CA ILE A 444 -6.33 -4.33 13.76
C ILE A 444 -6.07 -4.90 15.14
N THR A 445 -4.95 -5.58 15.34
CA THR A 445 -4.58 -6.20 16.61
C THR A 445 -3.29 -5.59 17.11
N ARG A 446 -3.28 -5.01 18.32
CA ARG A 446 -2.03 -4.47 18.89
C ARG A 446 -1.04 -5.58 19.31
N GLY A 447 -1.57 -6.77 19.65
CA GLY A 447 -0.85 -7.82 20.37
C GLY A 447 -0.70 -7.46 21.85
N LEU A 448 -0.48 -8.46 22.70
CA LEU A 448 -0.10 -8.21 24.09
C LEU A 448 1.31 -7.63 24.07
N SER A 449 1.50 -6.45 24.67
CA SER A 449 2.84 -5.94 24.93
C SER A 449 3.58 -7.01 25.72
N LYS A 450 4.53 -7.71 25.07
CA LYS A 450 5.57 -8.40 25.82
C LYS A 450 6.27 -7.27 26.57
N SER A 451 6.00 -7.16 27.87
CA SER A 451 6.81 -6.36 28.77
C SER A 451 8.27 -6.72 28.47
N VAL A 452 8.98 -5.74 27.90
CA VAL A 452 10.40 -5.86 27.52
C VAL A 452 11.24 -6.13 28.74
#